data_AF-A0A7L5EIZ5-F1
#
_entry.id   AF-A0A7L5EIZ5-F1
#
_cell.length_a   1.000
_cell.length_b   1.000
_cell.length_c   1.000
_cell.angle_alpha   90.00
_cell.angle_beta   90.00
_cell.angle_gamma   90.00
#
_symmetry.space_group_name_H-M   'P 1'
#
loop_
_entity.id
_entity.type
_entity.pdbx_description
1 polymer ?
#
loop_
_entity_poly.entity_id
_entity_poly.type
_entity_poly.pdbx_seq_one_letter_code
_entity_poly.pdbx_strand_id
1 'polypeptide(L)'
;MSTHRFILEPYKGVSTRHTCPNCHRQRCFSKYIDTEKQIQFPEYVGRCDHEQKCGYHFTPRDYFEQNPSEKEKFAEKENSFRNYAPIKEAQPIATSYIDLDIVNQSLRGYSANKLFQFLSAQFGETETLELMKRYKVGTSKYWDGATVFWQTDNQNKIRTGKIMLYNSETGKRIKEPYNHVTWVHSVLHKGDYNLKQCFFGEHLLPEDKSRPVALVESEKTALIASYYLPQFLWIASGGKNGCFNANSLSVLVGRSVVLFPDLGATDYWQSKIGLMKSYGIEVQMFDYLETNATENERKEGYDIADYLLKVKPDEAILQQMIKRNPVLKTLIDIFDLKLISIQKDTPLPKVSQPKKRGFRL
;
A
#
# COMPACT_ATOMS: atom_id res chain seq x y z
N MET A 1 18.34 -17.69 -7.05
CA MET A 1 17.52 -17.37 -5.87
C MET A 1 18.46 -17.37 -4.67
N SER A 2 18.52 -16.29 -3.88
CA SER A 2 19.06 -16.42 -2.52
C SER A 2 18.01 -17.23 -1.76
N THR A 3 18.15 -18.55 -1.78
CA THR A 3 17.29 -19.44 -1.02
C THR A 3 17.66 -19.25 0.44
N HIS A 4 16.95 -18.34 1.11
CA HIS A 4 17.01 -18.28 2.56
C HIS A 4 16.73 -19.68 3.09
N ARG A 5 17.73 -20.26 3.76
CA ARG A 5 17.69 -21.66 4.19
C ARG A 5 16.50 -21.94 5.12
N PHE A 6 16.19 -20.99 5.99
CA PHE A 6 15.04 -21.03 6.89
C PHE A 6 13.92 -20.14 6.36
N ILE A 7 12.80 -20.74 5.99
CA ILE A 7 11.62 -20.03 5.47
C ILE A 7 10.39 -20.30 6.34
N LEU A 8 9.39 -19.43 6.28
CA LEU A 8 8.08 -19.76 6.84
C LEU A 8 7.41 -20.83 5.96
N GLU A 9 6.70 -21.76 6.59
CA GLU A 9 5.94 -22.81 5.93
C GLU A 9 5.01 -22.20 4.87
N PRO A 10 5.21 -22.52 3.58
CA PRO A 10 4.39 -21.98 2.50
C PRO A 10 2.92 -22.36 2.67
N TYR A 11 2.03 -21.41 2.41
CA TYR A 11 0.60 -21.66 2.52
C TYR A 11 0.12 -22.63 1.44
N LYS A 12 -0.36 -23.80 1.84
CA LYS A 12 -1.01 -24.79 0.95
C LYS A 12 -2.46 -25.08 1.37
N GLY A 13 -3.03 -24.23 2.21
CA GLY A 13 -4.38 -24.39 2.77
C GLY A 13 -4.39 -24.37 4.29
N VAL A 14 -5.59 -24.54 4.87
CA VAL A 14 -5.83 -24.43 6.32
C VAL A 14 -5.02 -25.44 7.13
N SER A 15 -4.65 -26.58 6.55
CA SER A 15 -3.81 -27.60 7.19
C SER A 15 -2.36 -27.16 7.43
N THR A 16 -1.86 -26.18 6.67
CA THR A 16 -0.52 -25.56 6.85
C THR A 16 -0.53 -24.38 7.82
N ARG A 17 -1.57 -24.28 8.65
CA ARG A 17 -1.70 -23.26 9.69
C ARG A 17 -1.96 -23.91 11.03
N HIS A 18 -1.07 -23.65 11.96
CA HIS A 18 -1.05 -24.26 13.28
C HIS A 18 -1.70 -23.35 14.31
N THR A 19 -1.79 -23.86 15.54
CA THR A 19 -2.18 -23.07 16.71
C THR A 19 -1.08 -22.08 17.06
N CYS A 20 -1.41 -20.81 17.23
CA CYS A 20 -0.43 -19.84 17.73
C CYS A 20 -0.12 -20.10 19.21
N PRO A 21 1.17 -20.18 19.62
CA PRO A 21 1.54 -20.43 21.01
C PRO A 21 1.19 -19.24 21.94
N ASN A 22 1.03 -18.03 21.40
CA ASN A 22 0.73 -16.83 22.19
C ASN A 22 -0.76 -16.53 22.33
N CYS A 23 -1.52 -16.53 21.22
CA CYS A 23 -2.96 -16.24 21.28
C CYS A 23 -3.86 -17.47 21.33
N HIS A 24 -3.28 -18.68 21.27
CA HIS A 24 -3.96 -19.98 21.29
C HIS A 24 -5.04 -20.18 20.22
N ARG A 25 -5.11 -19.28 19.23
CA ARG A 25 -6.04 -19.39 18.11
C ARG A 25 -5.54 -20.43 17.13
N GLN A 26 -6.46 -21.30 16.73
CA GLN A 26 -6.24 -22.31 15.72
C GLN A 26 -6.04 -21.67 14.34
N ARG A 27 -5.26 -22.34 13.48
CA ARG A 27 -5.14 -22.02 12.04
C ARG A 27 -4.66 -20.59 11.74
N CYS A 28 -3.76 -20.05 12.54
CA CYS A 28 -3.24 -18.69 12.36
C CYS A 28 -1.73 -18.58 12.58
N PHE A 29 -1.01 -19.69 12.60
CA PHE A 29 0.42 -19.74 12.87
C PHE A 29 1.18 -20.46 11.76
N SER A 30 2.21 -19.80 11.24
CA SER A 30 3.12 -20.33 10.23
C SER A 30 4.46 -20.69 10.88
N LYS A 31 4.86 -21.97 10.85
CA LYS A 31 6.11 -22.45 11.44
C LYS A 31 7.30 -22.14 10.53
N TYR A 32 8.50 -21.96 11.09
CA TYR A 32 9.73 -21.95 10.28
C TYR A 32 10.16 -23.37 9.90
N ILE A 33 10.61 -23.54 8.66
CA ILE A 33 11.12 -24.80 8.12
C ILE A 33 12.51 -24.60 7.54
N ASP A 34 13.38 -25.60 7.72
CA ASP A 34 14.66 -25.70 7.03
C ASP A 34 14.45 -26.33 5.65
N THR A 35 14.78 -25.59 4.61
CA THR A 35 14.68 -26.06 3.22
C THR A 35 15.65 -27.22 2.92
N GLU A 36 16.73 -27.33 3.69
CA GLU A 36 17.70 -28.44 3.60
C GLU A 36 17.33 -29.61 4.53
N LYS A 37 16.26 -29.48 5.33
CA LYS A 37 15.77 -30.48 6.29
C LYS A 37 16.81 -31.00 7.30
N GLN A 38 17.85 -30.22 7.59
CA GLN A 38 18.87 -30.63 8.56
C GLN A 38 18.48 -30.22 9.99
N ILE A 39 17.64 -29.20 10.13
CA ILE A 39 17.08 -28.75 11.41
C ILE A 39 15.55 -28.83 11.37
N GLN A 40 14.99 -29.47 12.39
CA GLN A 40 13.57 -29.39 12.69
C GLN A 40 13.37 -28.38 13.82
N PHE A 41 12.79 -27.21 13.50
CA PHE A 41 12.49 -26.21 14.52
C PHE A 41 11.34 -26.68 15.44
N PRO A 42 11.38 -26.35 16.73
CA PRO A 42 10.27 -26.57 17.64
C PRO A 42 8.98 -25.87 17.20
N GLU A 43 7.84 -26.36 17.70
CA GLU A 43 6.52 -25.89 17.27
C GLU A 43 6.22 -24.42 17.58
N TYR A 44 6.98 -23.80 18.49
CA TYR A 44 6.82 -22.38 18.84
C TYR A 44 7.62 -21.44 17.94
N VAL A 45 8.54 -21.94 17.10
CA VAL A 45 9.34 -21.10 16.20
C VAL A 45 8.53 -20.81 14.93
N GLY A 46 8.07 -19.58 14.79
CA GLY A 46 7.17 -19.20 13.70
C GLY A 46 6.57 -17.82 13.86
N ARG A 47 5.58 -17.52 13.02
CA ARG A 47 4.91 -16.22 12.98
C ARG A 47 3.40 -16.38 12.98
N CYS A 48 2.73 -15.57 13.80
CA CYS A 48 1.27 -15.48 13.81
C CYS A 48 0.77 -14.53 12.72
N ASP A 49 -0.27 -14.96 12.00
CA ASP A 49 -0.92 -14.19 10.93
C ASP A 49 -1.69 -12.96 11.48
N HIS A 50 -2.03 -12.96 12.78
CA HIS A 50 -2.67 -11.82 13.45
C HIS A 50 -1.64 -10.80 13.97
N GLU A 51 -0.86 -10.20 13.07
CA GLU A 51 0.25 -9.30 13.42
C GLU A 51 -0.16 -8.12 14.32
N GLN A 52 -1.36 -7.54 14.11
CA GLN A 52 -1.80 -6.38 14.89
C GLN A 52 -2.43 -6.76 16.24
N LYS A 53 -3.04 -7.94 16.37
CA LYS A 53 -3.73 -8.37 17.60
C LYS A 53 -2.86 -9.22 18.51
N CYS A 54 -2.01 -10.07 17.92
CA CYS A 54 -1.17 -11.02 18.63
C CYS A 54 0.32 -10.66 18.50
N GLY A 55 0.77 -10.23 17.31
CA GLY A 55 2.14 -9.77 17.08
C GLY A 55 3.23 -10.84 17.26
N TYR A 56 2.87 -12.10 17.54
CA TYR A 56 3.84 -13.13 17.86
C TYR A 56 4.70 -13.50 16.64
N HIS A 57 6.02 -13.31 16.77
CA HIS A 57 7.02 -13.71 15.79
C HIS A 57 8.28 -14.15 16.51
N PHE A 58 8.60 -15.44 16.43
CA PHE A 58 9.79 -16.03 17.00
C PHE A 58 10.62 -16.62 15.87
N THR A 59 11.77 -16.02 15.59
CA THR A 59 12.60 -16.33 14.42
C THR A 59 13.59 -17.46 14.71
N PRO A 60 14.15 -18.13 13.67
CA PRO A 60 15.28 -19.04 13.83
C PRO A 60 16.48 -18.38 14.51
N ARG A 61 16.69 -17.08 14.29
CA ARG A 61 17.74 -16.32 14.97
C ARG A 61 17.51 -16.29 16.48
N ASP A 62 16.31 -15.96 16.92
CA ASP A 62 15.93 -15.95 18.34
C ASP A 62 16.09 -17.34 18.97
N TYR A 63 15.74 -18.39 18.21
CA TYR A 63 15.94 -19.77 18.63
C TYR A 63 17.42 -20.12 18.87
N PHE A 64 18.32 -19.77 17.94
CA PHE A 64 19.76 -20.04 18.09
C PHE A 64 20.45 -19.15 19.13
N GLU A 65 19.92 -17.95 19.38
CA GLU A 65 20.40 -17.11 20.49
C GLU A 65 20.03 -17.71 21.85
N GLN A 66 18.85 -18.35 21.96
CA GLN A 66 18.40 -19.03 23.18
C GLN A 66 18.94 -20.46 23.33
N ASN A 67 19.45 -21.07 22.26
CA ASN A 67 20.01 -22.43 22.25
C ASN A 67 21.43 -22.45 21.66
N PRO A 68 22.45 -21.94 22.39
CA PRO A 68 23.83 -21.85 21.88
C PRO A 68 24.43 -23.21 21.50
N SER A 69 24.09 -24.27 22.23
CA SER A 69 24.58 -25.63 21.96
C SER A 69 24.06 -26.21 20.63
N GLU A 70 22.86 -25.86 20.20
CA GLU A 70 22.31 -26.26 18.90
C GLU A 70 22.95 -25.45 17.76
N LYS A 71 23.33 -24.20 18.04
CA LYS A 71 24.11 -23.35 17.12
C LYS A 71 25.54 -23.89 16.91
N GLU A 72 26.18 -24.39 17.96
CA GLU A 72 27.52 -25.00 17.90
C GLU A 72 27.50 -26.33 17.13
N LYS A 73 26.57 -27.23 17.43
CA LYS A 73 26.38 -28.49 16.66
C LYS A 73 26.12 -28.26 15.18
N PHE A 74 25.42 -27.17 14.85
CA PHE A 74 25.16 -26.78 13.47
C PHE A 74 26.43 -26.27 12.77
N ALA A 75 27.21 -25.42 13.43
CA ALA A 75 28.47 -24.89 12.90
C ALA A 75 29.53 -25.99 12.70
N GLU A 76 29.58 -26.99 13.58
CA GLU A 76 30.46 -28.15 13.46
C GLU A 76 30.08 -29.04 12.27
N LYS A 77 28.78 -29.27 12.03
CA LYS A 77 28.29 -29.99 10.84
C LYS A 77 28.51 -29.20 9.55
N GLU A 78 28.47 -27.86 9.57
CA GLU A 78 28.76 -27.04 8.40
C GLU A 78 30.25 -27.04 8.01
N ASN A 79 31.14 -27.24 9.00
CA ASN A 79 32.59 -27.28 8.79
C ASN A 79 33.11 -28.62 8.24
N SER A 80 32.39 -29.73 8.44
CA SER A 80 32.81 -31.06 7.95
C SER A 80 32.52 -31.31 6.46
N PHE A 81 31.71 -30.47 5.81
CA PHE A 81 31.35 -30.59 4.39
C PHE A 81 32.01 -29.54 3.47
N ARG A 82 33.05 -28.84 3.92
CA ARG A 82 33.72 -27.78 3.14
C ARG A 82 34.65 -28.31 2.03
N ASN A 83 34.07 -28.93 1.01
CA ASN A 83 34.61 -28.88 -0.35
C ASN A 83 33.77 -27.86 -1.13
N TYR A 84 34.08 -26.57 -0.96
CA TYR A 84 33.38 -25.51 -1.68
C TYR A 84 33.77 -25.54 -3.17
N ALA A 85 32.86 -26.05 -4.01
CA ALA A 85 32.78 -25.58 -5.38
C ALA A 85 32.50 -24.06 -5.36
N PRO A 86 33.12 -23.26 -6.23
CA PRO A 86 32.91 -21.82 -6.26
C PRO A 86 31.41 -21.54 -6.42
N ILE A 87 30.87 -20.71 -5.53
CA ILE A 87 29.49 -20.21 -5.57
C ILE A 87 29.32 -19.55 -6.94
N LYS A 88 28.64 -20.23 -7.88
CA LYS A 88 28.19 -19.60 -9.12
C LYS A 88 27.33 -18.42 -8.70
N GLU A 89 27.75 -17.21 -9.02
CA GLU A 89 26.92 -16.01 -8.91
C GLU A 89 25.62 -16.29 -9.65
N ALA A 90 24.56 -16.55 -8.88
CA ALA A 90 23.25 -16.78 -9.46
C ALA A 90 22.82 -15.46 -10.11
N GLN A 91 22.79 -15.42 -11.44
CA GLN A 91 22.32 -14.22 -12.14
C GLN A 91 20.95 -13.80 -11.59
N PRO A 92 20.73 -12.50 -11.36
CA PRO A 92 19.46 -12.02 -10.85
C PRO A 92 18.35 -12.46 -11.81
N ILE A 93 17.37 -13.21 -11.30
CA ILE A 93 16.22 -13.65 -12.10
C ILE A 93 15.56 -12.39 -12.66
N ALA A 94 15.37 -12.35 -13.98
CA ALA A 94 14.74 -11.22 -14.64
C ALA A 94 13.36 -10.95 -14.02
N THR A 95 13.05 -9.68 -13.75
CA THR A 95 11.74 -9.31 -13.22
C THR A 95 10.66 -9.55 -14.26
N SER A 96 9.53 -10.12 -13.85
CA SER A 96 8.38 -10.31 -14.73
C SER A 96 7.53 -9.05 -14.82
N TYR A 97 6.83 -8.89 -15.94
CA TYR A 97 5.97 -7.74 -16.23
C TYR A 97 4.60 -8.18 -16.74
N ILE A 98 3.60 -7.32 -16.54
CA ILE A 98 2.29 -7.45 -17.19
C ILE A 98 2.31 -6.65 -18.49
N ASP A 99 1.69 -7.19 -19.54
CA ASP A 99 1.55 -6.52 -20.83
C ASP A 99 0.70 -5.25 -20.70
N LEU A 100 1.15 -4.16 -21.34
CA LEU A 100 0.45 -2.88 -21.33
C LEU A 100 -0.99 -2.99 -21.87
N ASP A 101 -1.23 -3.89 -22.82
CA ASP A 101 -2.56 -4.12 -23.38
C ASP A 101 -3.57 -4.57 -22.33
N ILE A 102 -3.15 -5.34 -21.33
CA ILE A 102 -4.02 -5.77 -20.22
C ILE A 102 -4.42 -4.56 -19.38
N VAL A 103 -3.49 -3.64 -19.14
CA VAL A 103 -3.78 -2.37 -18.45
C VAL A 103 -4.76 -1.56 -19.26
N ASN A 104 -4.49 -1.30 -20.54
CA ASN A 104 -5.36 -0.52 -21.42
C ASN A 104 -6.78 -1.11 -21.51
N GLN A 105 -6.90 -2.44 -21.60
CA GLN A 105 -8.19 -3.13 -21.60
C GLN A 105 -8.96 -2.99 -20.28
N SER A 106 -8.27 -2.67 -19.17
CA SER A 106 -8.91 -2.41 -17.88
C SER A 106 -9.34 -0.94 -17.71
N LEU A 107 -8.79 0.02 -18.46
CA LEU A 107 -9.11 1.45 -18.35
C LEU A 107 -10.45 1.83 -19.05
N ARG A 108 -11.43 0.93 -18.99
CA ARG A 108 -12.77 1.07 -19.59
C ARG A 108 -13.83 0.48 -18.66
N GLY A 109 -15.10 0.69 -18.98
CA GLY A 109 -16.22 0.12 -18.21
C GLY A 109 -16.35 0.71 -16.80
N TYR A 110 -15.91 1.96 -16.61
CA TYR A 110 -15.93 2.63 -15.30
C TYR A 110 -17.33 2.73 -14.67
N SER A 111 -18.38 2.79 -15.48
CA SER A 111 -19.77 2.80 -14.98
C SER A 111 -20.12 1.59 -14.11
N ALA A 112 -19.47 0.44 -14.30
CA ALA A 112 -19.65 -0.75 -13.48
C ALA A 112 -18.70 -0.82 -12.27
N ASN A 113 -17.64 -0.02 -12.25
CA ASN A 113 -16.60 -0.06 -11.22
C ASN A 113 -17.11 0.56 -9.92
N LYS A 114 -17.21 -0.22 -8.85
CA LYS A 114 -17.83 0.23 -7.60
C LYS A 114 -17.04 1.36 -6.93
N LEU A 115 -15.71 1.37 -7.05
CA LEU A 115 -14.90 2.50 -6.55
C LEU A 115 -15.14 3.75 -7.39
N PHE A 116 -15.24 3.62 -8.73
CA PHE A 116 -15.56 4.74 -9.60
C PHE A 116 -16.92 5.35 -9.24
N GLN A 117 -17.94 4.51 -9.01
CA GLN A 117 -19.26 4.97 -8.59
C GLN A 117 -19.21 5.75 -7.27
N PHE A 118 -18.46 5.23 -6.29
CA PHE A 118 -18.24 5.93 -5.02
C PHE A 118 -17.56 7.29 -5.23
N LEU A 119 -16.41 7.32 -5.92
CA LEU A 119 -15.64 8.55 -6.13
C LEU A 119 -16.42 9.57 -6.97
N SER A 120 -17.18 9.12 -7.99
CA SER A 120 -18.03 10.00 -8.80
C SER A 120 -19.12 10.66 -7.96
N ALA A 121 -19.66 9.96 -6.96
CA ALA A 121 -20.61 10.56 -6.01
C ALA A 121 -19.96 11.59 -5.06
N GLN A 122 -18.63 11.52 -4.87
CA GLN A 122 -17.88 12.46 -4.01
C GLN A 122 -17.30 13.65 -4.77
N PHE A 123 -16.88 13.47 -6.03
CA PHE A 123 -16.10 14.48 -6.77
C PHE A 123 -16.75 14.91 -8.09
N GLY A 124 -17.78 14.21 -8.57
CA GLY A 124 -18.27 14.33 -9.94
C GLY A 124 -17.62 13.32 -10.88
N GLU A 125 -18.33 12.96 -11.95
CA GLU A 125 -17.91 11.90 -12.88
C GLU A 125 -16.70 12.31 -13.72
N THR A 126 -16.65 13.57 -14.18
CA THR A 126 -15.56 14.11 -15.01
C THR A 126 -14.22 14.05 -14.28
N GLU A 127 -14.18 14.64 -13.07
CA GLU A 127 -13.00 14.65 -12.21
C GLU A 127 -12.55 13.24 -11.83
N THR A 128 -13.51 12.36 -11.53
CA THR A 128 -13.21 10.97 -11.20
C THR A 128 -12.60 10.24 -12.39
N LEU A 129 -13.10 10.46 -13.60
CA LEU A 129 -12.58 9.84 -14.82
C LEU A 129 -11.16 10.30 -15.12
N GLU A 130 -10.89 11.60 -14.99
CA GLU A 130 -9.53 12.13 -15.14
C GLU A 130 -8.58 11.51 -14.12
N LEU A 131 -9.00 11.46 -12.86
CA LEU A 131 -8.22 10.90 -11.77
C LEU A 131 -7.91 9.41 -11.97
N MET A 132 -8.90 8.59 -12.34
CA MET A 132 -8.71 7.17 -12.64
C MET A 132 -7.74 6.97 -13.80
N LYS A 133 -7.84 7.77 -14.86
CA LYS A 133 -6.93 7.69 -16.01
C LYS A 133 -5.51 8.08 -15.63
N ARG A 134 -5.33 9.18 -14.91
CA ARG A 134 -4.02 9.67 -14.46
C ARG A 134 -3.26 8.61 -13.66
N TYR A 135 -3.94 8.00 -12.70
CA TYR A 135 -3.35 6.96 -11.85
C TYR A 135 -3.34 5.57 -12.48
N LYS A 136 -3.85 5.42 -13.71
CA LYS A 136 -4.03 4.14 -14.39
C LYS A 136 -4.78 3.17 -13.47
N VAL A 137 -5.95 3.54 -12.99
CA VAL A 137 -6.82 2.66 -12.20
C VAL A 137 -7.84 2.01 -13.12
N GLY A 138 -7.86 0.69 -13.12
CA GLY A 138 -8.66 -0.12 -14.02
C GLY A 138 -9.92 -0.71 -13.38
N THR A 139 -10.76 -1.29 -14.23
CA THR A 139 -11.91 -2.11 -13.87
C THR A 139 -11.58 -3.58 -14.14
N SER A 140 -11.93 -4.45 -13.19
CA SER A 140 -11.81 -5.90 -13.31
C SER A 140 -13.19 -6.55 -13.27
N LYS A 141 -13.32 -7.64 -14.03
CA LYS A 141 -14.50 -8.52 -14.01
C LYS A 141 -14.34 -9.71 -13.05
N TYR A 142 -13.21 -9.81 -12.34
CA TYR A 142 -12.95 -10.92 -11.42
C TYR A 142 -14.00 -11.00 -10.30
N TRP A 143 -14.38 -9.83 -9.78
CA TRP A 143 -15.63 -9.65 -9.04
C TRP A 143 -16.43 -8.53 -9.71
N ASP A 144 -17.76 -8.57 -9.55
CA ASP A 144 -18.64 -7.56 -10.16
C ASP A 144 -18.26 -6.14 -9.72
N GLY A 145 -17.78 -5.34 -10.68
CA GLY A 145 -17.35 -3.97 -10.45
C GLY A 145 -16.05 -3.81 -9.65
N ALA A 146 -15.19 -4.83 -9.62
CA ALA A 146 -13.89 -4.73 -8.94
C ALA A 146 -12.97 -3.68 -9.60
N THR A 147 -12.08 -3.12 -8.78
CA THR A 147 -11.06 -2.15 -9.18
C THR A 147 -9.70 -2.83 -9.28
N VAL A 148 -8.86 -2.39 -10.22
CA VAL A 148 -7.44 -2.80 -10.30
C VAL A 148 -6.54 -1.59 -10.10
N PHE A 149 -5.67 -1.66 -9.10
CA PHE A 149 -4.59 -0.69 -8.91
C PHE A 149 -3.32 -1.24 -9.55
N TRP A 150 -2.88 -0.62 -10.64
CA TRP A 150 -1.67 -1.03 -11.36
C TRP A 150 -0.42 -0.46 -10.69
N GLN A 151 0.56 -1.32 -10.43
CA GLN A 151 1.89 -0.92 -9.98
C GLN A 151 2.78 -0.76 -11.22
N THR A 152 2.88 0.48 -11.69
CA THR A 152 3.71 0.86 -12.83
C THR A 152 4.88 1.67 -12.32
N ASP A 153 6.10 1.25 -12.64
CA ASP A 153 7.31 1.94 -12.17
C ASP A 153 7.59 3.24 -12.93
N ASN A 154 8.62 3.97 -12.49
CA ASN A 154 9.07 5.21 -13.13
C ASN A 154 9.62 5.05 -14.56
N GLN A 155 9.80 3.82 -15.05
CA GLN A 155 10.17 3.48 -16.43
C GLN A 155 8.97 3.02 -17.26
N ASN A 156 7.75 3.19 -16.74
CA ASN A 156 6.50 2.74 -17.35
C ASN A 156 6.41 1.21 -17.56
N LYS A 157 7.15 0.42 -16.77
CA LYS A 157 7.01 -1.03 -16.78
C LYS A 157 6.01 -1.47 -15.72
N ILE A 158 5.04 -2.31 -16.12
CA ILE A 158 3.95 -2.76 -15.27
C ILE A 158 4.42 -3.96 -14.44
N ARG A 159 4.66 -3.74 -13.16
CA ARG A 159 5.18 -4.77 -12.25
C ARG A 159 4.13 -5.78 -11.83
N THR A 160 2.91 -5.31 -11.57
CA THR A 160 1.75 -6.13 -11.19
C THR A 160 0.48 -5.26 -11.15
N GLY A 161 -0.67 -5.85 -10.84
CA GLY A 161 -1.88 -5.14 -10.47
C GLY A 161 -2.55 -5.79 -9.26
N LYS A 162 -3.16 -4.99 -8.41
CA LYS A 162 -3.89 -5.43 -7.22
C LYS A 162 -5.39 -5.23 -7.45
N ILE A 163 -6.13 -6.33 -7.48
CA ILE A 163 -7.57 -6.35 -7.69
C ILE A 163 -8.26 -6.28 -6.33
N MET A 164 -9.20 -5.35 -6.19
CA MET A 164 -9.90 -5.07 -4.94
C MET A 164 -11.37 -4.75 -5.19
N LEU A 165 -12.27 -5.26 -4.35
CA LEU A 165 -13.69 -4.92 -4.39
C LEU A 165 -14.05 -3.90 -3.31
N TYR A 166 -14.84 -2.90 -3.72
CA TYR A 166 -15.32 -1.81 -2.87
C TYR A 166 -16.85 -1.78 -2.85
N ASN A 167 -17.41 -1.27 -1.76
CA ASN A 167 -18.81 -0.90 -1.71
C ASN A 167 -19.00 0.48 -2.34
N SER A 168 -19.94 0.60 -3.28
CA SER A 168 -20.18 1.80 -4.08
C SER A 168 -20.76 2.99 -3.31
N GLU A 169 -21.38 2.74 -2.16
CA GLU A 169 -22.01 3.80 -1.35
C GLU A 169 -21.05 4.34 -0.28
N THR A 170 -20.30 3.45 0.36
CA THR A 170 -19.44 3.79 1.50
C THR A 170 -17.96 3.95 1.13
N GLY A 171 -17.54 3.45 -0.03
CA GLY A 171 -16.12 3.43 -0.43
C GLY A 171 -15.25 2.49 0.42
N LYS A 172 -15.86 1.68 1.30
CA LYS A 172 -15.16 0.71 2.13
C LYS A 172 -14.87 -0.56 1.33
N ARG A 173 -13.71 -1.18 1.63
CA ARG A 173 -13.30 -2.47 1.05
C ARG A 173 -14.24 -3.58 1.54
N ILE A 174 -14.67 -4.47 0.63
CA ILE A 174 -15.49 -5.63 1.00
C ILE A 174 -14.61 -6.73 1.60
N LYS A 175 -14.78 -6.97 2.91
CA LYS A 175 -14.01 -7.96 3.69
C LYS A 175 -14.81 -9.20 4.08
N GLU A 176 -16.12 -9.18 3.86
CA GLU A 176 -17.06 -10.26 4.20
C GLU A 176 -17.80 -10.73 2.93
N PRO A 177 -18.10 -12.03 2.79
CA PRO A 177 -17.77 -13.13 3.72
C PRO A 177 -16.28 -13.51 3.73
N TYR A 178 -15.48 -12.93 2.84
CA TYR A 178 -14.02 -13.05 2.84
C TYR A 178 -13.38 -11.80 2.22
N ASN A 179 -12.06 -11.65 2.37
CA ASN A 179 -11.32 -10.53 1.80
C ASN A 179 -11.28 -10.60 0.27
N HIS A 180 -11.90 -9.63 -0.39
CA HIS A 180 -11.90 -9.52 -1.85
C HIS A 180 -10.65 -8.76 -2.32
N VAL A 181 -9.48 -9.39 -2.14
CA VAL A 181 -8.19 -8.90 -2.63
C VAL A 181 -7.44 -10.01 -3.33
N THR A 182 -6.98 -9.76 -4.55
CA THR A 182 -6.12 -10.70 -5.29
C THR A 182 -5.14 -9.96 -6.20
N TRP A 183 -4.15 -10.67 -6.74
CA TRP A 183 -3.17 -10.11 -7.65
C TRP A 183 -3.46 -10.53 -9.09
N VAL A 184 -3.25 -9.61 -10.03
CA VAL A 184 -3.47 -9.85 -11.46
C VAL A 184 -2.64 -11.02 -11.97
N HIS A 185 -1.35 -11.12 -11.62
CA HIS A 185 -0.49 -12.21 -12.08
C HIS A 185 -0.96 -13.59 -11.60
N SER A 186 -1.60 -13.66 -10.41
CA SER A 186 -2.22 -14.88 -9.89
C SER A 186 -3.48 -15.25 -10.66
N VAL A 187 -4.34 -14.27 -10.97
CA VAL A 187 -5.57 -14.47 -11.76
C VAL A 187 -5.27 -14.85 -13.21
N LEU A 188 -4.18 -14.31 -13.78
CA LEU A 188 -3.71 -14.67 -15.12
C LEU A 188 -2.94 -16.00 -15.16
N HIS A 189 -2.84 -16.71 -14.03
CA HIS A 189 -2.13 -17.98 -13.91
C HIS A 189 -0.70 -17.95 -14.48
N LYS A 190 0.02 -16.83 -14.31
CA LYS A 190 1.41 -16.71 -14.75
C LYS A 190 2.31 -17.52 -13.81
N GLY A 191 2.72 -18.71 -14.25
CA GLY A 191 3.72 -19.52 -13.57
C GLY A 191 5.07 -18.79 -13.51
N ASP A 192 5.83 -19.02 -12.43
CA ASP A 192 7.18 -18.46 -12.21
C ASP A 192 7.27 -16.93 -12.32
N TYR A 193 6.19 -16.21 -11.97
CA TYR A 193 6.16 -14.75 -12.01
C TYR A 193 7.07 -14.14 -10.93
N ASN A 194 8.19 -13.58 -11.35
CA ASN A 194 9.14 -12.91 -10.47
C ASN A 194 8.67 -11.48 -10.15
N LEU A 195 7.87 -11.37 -9.09
CA LEU A 195 7.27 -10.12 -8.64
C LEU A 195 8.30 -9.17 -8.01
N LYS A 196 8.39 -7.94 -8.52
CA LYS A 196 9.09 -6.83 -7.87
C LYS A 196 8.13 -5.65 -7.73
N GLN A 197 7.58 -5.45 -6.53
CA GLN A 197 6.61 -4.39 -6.29
C GLN A 197 7.25 -3.00 -6.39
N CYS A 198 6.45 -2.03 -6.81
CA CYS A 198 6.78 -0.61 -6.87
C CYS A 198 5.63 0.20 -6.26
N PHE A 199 5.84 1.49 -6.00
CA PHE A 199 4.76 2.30 -5.44
C PHE A 199 3.59 2.42 -6.42
N PHE A 200 2.36 2.46 -5.90
CA PHE A 200 1.23 2.91 -6.71
C PHE A 200 1.38 4.40 -6.98
N GLY A 201 1.23 4.83 -8.24
CA GLY A 201 1.51 6.19 -8.67
C GLY A 201 2.99 6.50 -8.94
N GLU A 202 3.90 5.52 -8.84
CA GLU A 202 5.34 5.73 -9.11
C GLU A 202 5.61 6.25 -10.52
N HIS A 203 4.81 5.85 -11.50
CA HIS A 203 4.87 6.33 -12.88
C HIS A 203 4.65 7.84 -13.02
N LEU A 204 4.09 8.51 -12.00
CA LEU A 204 3.87 9.95 -11.99
C LEU A 204 5.11 10.73 -11.50
N LEU A 205 6.05 10.09 -10.79
CA LEU A 205 7.24 10.73 -10.22
C LEU A 205 8.08 11.54 -11.23
N PRO A 206 8.21 11.11 -12.50
CA PRO A 206 8.94 11.87 -13.51
C PRO A 206 8.23 13.14 -14.00
N GLU A 207 6.92 13.30 -13.79
CA GLU A 207 6.14 14.43 -14.32
C GLU A 207 6.61 15.78 -13.74
N ASP A 208 6.91 15.80 -12.44
CA ASP A 208 7.42 16.97 -11.74
C ASP A 208 8.36 16.52 -10.63
N LYS A 209 9.65 16.85 -10.79
CA LYS A 209 10.70 16.52 -9.83
C LYS A 209 10.74 17.45 -8.62
N SER A 210 10.21 18.67 -8.76
CA SER A 210 10.20 19.68 -7.70
C SER A 210 9.03 19.48 -6.74
N ARG A 211 7.92 18.91 -7.22
CA ARG A 211 6.73 18.67 -6.41
C ARG A 211 7.03 17.69 -5.25
N PRO A 212 6.68 18.05 -4.00
CA PRO A 212 6.86 17.16 -2.86
C PRO A 212 6.00 15.90 -3.01
N VAL A 213 6.52 14.78 -2.56
CA VAL A 213 5.86 13.47 -2.65
C VAL A 213 5.13 13.19 -1.35
N ALA A 214 3.85 12.86 -1.41
CA ALA A 214 3.09 12.39 -0.27
C ALA A 214 2.94 10.86 -0.34
N LEU A 215 3.34 10.15 0.71
CA LEU A 215 3.29 8.69 0.77
C LEU A 215 2.24 8.24 1.81
N VAL A 216 1.29 7.42 1.36
CA VAL A 216 0.22 6.81 2.17
C VAL A 216 0.25 5.27 2.07
N GLU A 217 -0.50 4.59 2.92
CA GLU A 217 -0.60 3.12 2.88
C GLU A 217 -1.42 2.60 1.70
N SER A 218 -2.59 3.20 1.48
CA SER A 218 -3.61 2.65 0.61
C SER A 218 -3.73 3.41 -0.72
N GLU A 219 -3.94 2.64 -1.79
CA GLU A 219 -4.07 3.16 -3.16
C GLU A 219 -5.31 4.06 -3.31
N LYS A 220 -6.41 3.71 -2.62
CA LYS A 220 -7.63 4.55 -2.56
C LYS A 220 -7.33 5.89 -1.91
N THR A 221 -6.54 5.89 -0.84
CA THR A 221 -6.20 7.10 -0.07
C THR A 221 -5.37 8.04 -0.93
N ALA A 222 -4.40 7.52 -1.69
CA ALA A 222 -3.61 8.32 -2.63
C ALA A 222 -4.48 8.97 -3.72
N LEU A 223 -5.45 8.24 -4.28
CA LEU A 223 -6.41 8.80 -5.24
C LEU A 223 -7.20 9.97 -4.64
N ILE A 224 -7.88 9.73 -3.52
CA ILE A 224 -8.71 10.76 -2.87
C ILE A 224 -7.86 11.97 -2.50
N ALA A 225 -6.71 11.76 -1.88
CA ALA A 225 -5.85 12.85 -1.43
C ALA A 225 -5.27 13.67 -2.59
N SER A 226 -5.00 13.05 -3.75
CA SER A 226 -4.53 13.76 -4.93
C SER A 226 -5.54 14.75 -5.52
N TYR A 227 -6.84 14.50 -5.31
CA TYR A 227 -7.90 15.44 -5.68
C TYR A 227 -7.91 16.68 -4.77
N TYR A 228 -7.87 16.49 -3.45
CA TYR A 228 -7.97 17.60 -2.49
C TYR A 228 -6.65 18.36 -2.28
N LEU A 229 -5.52 17.70 -2.44
CA LEU A 229 -4.19 18.23 -2.15
C LEU A 229 -3.27 18.07 -3.37
N PRO A 230 -3.57 18.73 -4.51
CA PRO A 230 -2.82 18.58 -5.77
C PRO A 230 -1.39 19.14 -5.72
N GLN A 231 -1.05 19.91 -4.68
CA GLN A 231 0.30 20.40 -4.42
C GLN A 231 1.29 19.27 -4.09
N PHE A 232 0.79 18.08 -3.72
CA PHE A 232 1.61 16.89 -3.53
C PHE A 232 1.44 15.92 -4.69
N LEU A 233 2.51 15.17 -4.96
CA LEU A 233 2.44 13.98 -5.79
C LEU A 233 2.16 12.79 -4.87
N TRP A 234 0.95 12.24 -4.94
CA TRP A 234 0.53 11.15 -4.05
C TRP A 234 0.92 9.79 -4.60
N ILE A 235 1.58 8.99 -3.78
CA ILE A 235 1.92 7.59 -4.03
C ILE A 235 1.48 6.72 -2.86
N ALA A 236 1.27 5.42 -3.10
CA ALA A 236 0.93 4.48 -2.04
C ALA A 236 1.86 3.27 -1.98
N SER A 237 2.16 2.83 -0.75
CA SER A 237 2.99 1.65 -0.48
C SER A 237 2.28 0.32 -0.80
N GLY A 238 0.95 0.32 -0.82
CA GLY A 238 0.12 -0.87 -1.02
C GLY A 238 -0.15 -1.66 0.26
N GLY A 239 0.10 -1.04 1.42
CA GLY A 239 -0.12 -1.55 2.78
C GLY A 239 1.00 -1.14 3.75
N LYS A 240 0.79 -1.28 5.06
CA LYS A 240 1.73 -0.91 6.14
C LYS A 240 3.20 -1.29 5.89
N ASN A 241 3.44 -2.51 5.40
CA ASN A 241 4.79 -3.04 5.15
C ASN A 241 5.23 -2.91 3.68
N GLY A 242 4.40 -2.35 2.81
CA GLY A 242 4.65 -2.28 1.37
C GLY A 242 5.81 -1.33 1.04
N CYS A 243 6.63 -1.69 0.04
CA CYS A 243 7.59 -0.80 -0.62
C CYS A 243 8.62 -0.05 0.27
N PHE A 244 8.81 -0.42 1.55
CA PHE A 244 9.88 0.09 2.42
C PHE A 244 11.17 -0.75 2.32
N ASN A 245 11.62 -1.01 1.09
CA ASN A 245 12.89 -1.69 0.81
C ASN A 245 13.82 -0.77 -0.01
N ALA A 246 15.12 -1.07 -0.02
CA ALA A 246 16.13 -0.25 -0.69
C ALA A 246 15.80 0.05 -2.16
N ASN A 247 15.31 -0.96 -2.90
CA ASN A 247 14.97 -0.79 -4.31
C ASN A 247 13.83 0.19 -4.51
N SER A 248 12.75 0.04 -3.74
CA SER A 248 11.59 0.94 -3.82
C SER A 248 11.96 2.35 -3.35
N LEU A 249 12.69 2.51 -2.25
CA LEU A 249 13.08 3.84 -1.75
C LEU A 249 14.07 4.57 -2.67
N SER A 250 14.86 3.84 -3.47
CA SER A 250 15.83 4.45 -4.40
C SER A 250 15.19 5.41 -5.40
N VAL A 251 13.91 5.23 -5.75
CA VAL A 251 13.20 6.11 -6.69
C VAL A 251 12.87 7.48 -6.10
N LEU A 252 13.01 7.63 -4.78
CA LEU A 252 12.72 8.86 -4.03
C LEU A 252 13.99 9.61 -3.61
N VAL A 253 15.18 9.14 -3.98
CA VAL A 253 16.46 9.80 -3.65
C VAL A 253 16.46 11.24 -4.16
N GLY A 254 16.82 12.19 -3.29
CA GLY A 254 16.81 13.61 -3.60
C GLY A 254 15.43 14.26 -3.68
N ARG A 255 14.36 13.55 -3.29
CA ARG A 255 13.00 14.10 -3.19
C ARG A 255 12.69 14.54 -1.76
N SER A 256 11.80 15.52 -1.64
CA SER A 256 11.11 15.86 -0.40
C SER A 256 9.85 14.99 -0.27
N VAL A 257 9.75 14.22 0.81
CA VAL A 257 8.71 13.22 1.04
C VAL A 257 8.00 13.51 2.37
N VAL A 258 6.67 13.57 2.33
CA VAL A 258 5.83 13.65 3.52
C VAL A 258 5.09 12.33 3.71
N LEU A 259 5.28 11.73 4.88
CA LEU A 259 4.65 10.48 5.28
C LEU A 259 3.30 10.76 5.94
N PHE A 260 2.26 10.08 5.46
CA PHE A 260 0.90 10.13 5.99
C PHE A 260 0.49 8.71 6.42
N PRO A 261 0.97 8.23 7.59
CA PRO A 261 0.64 6.89 8.08
C PRO A 261 -0.84 6.80 8.47
N ASP A 262 -1.42 5.59 8.36
CA ASP A 262 -2.73 5.31 8.93
C ASP A 262 -2.63 5.29 10.48
N LEU A 263 -3.75 5.51 11.17
CA LEU A 263 -3.77 5.45 12.64
C LEU A 263 -3.24 4.10 13.15
N GLY A 264 -2.25 4.14 14.05
CA GLY A 264 -1.57 2.94 14.57
C GLY A 264 -0.44 2.36 13.69
N ALA A 265 -0.07 3.05 12.61
CA ALA A 265 1.15 2.74 11.83
C ALA A 265 2.28 3.76 12.04
N THR A 266 2.00 4.86 12.74
CA THR A 266 2.92 5.97 13.01
C THR A 266 4.29 5.52 13.51
N ASP A 267 4.37 4.69 14.55
CA ASP A 267 5.65 4.20 15.11
C ASP A 267 6.48 3.40 14.10
N TYR A 268 5.81 2.55 13.31
CA TYR A 268 6.48 1.76 12.28
C TYR A 268 7.08 2.66 11.20
N TRP A 269 6.32 3.63 10.70
CA TRP A 269 6.76 4.57 9.67
C TRP A 269 7.86 5.51 10.19
N GLN A 270 7.75 5.96 11.44
CA GLN A 270 8.77 6.72 12.12
C GLN A 270 10.11 5.95 12.16
N SER A 271 10.08 4.63 12.40
CA SER A 271 11.30 3.80 12.37
C SER A 271 12.00 3.76 11.00
N LYS A 272 11.27 4.02 9.89
CA LYS A 272 11.81 4.04 8.53
C LYS A 272 12.45 5.37 8.15
N ILE A 273 12.18 6.44 8.88
CA ILE A 273 12.71 7.78 8.57
C ILE A 273 14.23 7.80 8.58
N GLY A 274 14.87 7.12 9.53
CA GLY A 274 16.35 7.05 9.59
C GLY A 274 16.93 6.44 8.32
N LEU A 275 16.33 5.34 7.84
CA LEU A 275 16.73 4.67 6.59
C LEU A 275 16.50 5.56 5.35
N MET A 276 15.37 6.27 5.30
CA MET A 276 15.08 7.18 4.18
C MET A 276 16.09 8.33 4.13
N LYS A 277 16.41 8.92 5.29
CA LYS A 277 17.45 9.96 5.41
C LYS A 277 18.82 9.45 5.00
N SER A 278 19.20 8.21 5.34
CA SER A 278 20.49 7.65 4.91
C SER A 278 20.60 7.47 3.39
N TYR A 279 19.48 7.39 2.67
CA TYR A 279 19.45 7.41 1.20
C TYR A 279 19.39 8.81 0.60
N GLY A 280 19.51 9.88 1.40
CA GLY A 280 19.43 11.26 0.89
C GLY A 280 18.01 11.70 0.53
N ILE A 281 16.99 11.10 1.17
CA ILE A 281 15.60 11.52 1.04
C ILE A 281 15.29 12.51 2.16
N GLU A 282 14.82 13.71 1.82
CA GLU A 282 14.28 14.62 2.82
C GLU A 282 12.91 14.10 3.21
N VAL A 283 12.73 13.65 4.46
CA VAL A 283 11.48 13.04 4.90
C VAL A 283 10.94 13.72 6.16
N GLN A 284 9.65 13.98 6.15
CA GLN A 284 8.86 14.49 7.27
C GLN A 284 7.66 13.58 7.52
N MET A 285 7.18 13.53 8.75
CA MET A 285 5.98 12.78 9.11
C MET A 285 4.86 13.74 9.46
N PHE A 286 3.66 13.45 8.97
CA PHE A 286 2.45 14.17 9.33
C PHE A 286 1.72 13.40 10.44
N ASP A 287 1.91 13.84 11.68
CA ASP A 287 1.41 13.21 12.91
C ASP A 287 0.09 13.82 13.44
N TYR A 288 -0.51 14.75 12.67
CA TYR A 288 -1.73 15.44 13.06
C TYR A 288 -2.89 14.46 13.31
N LEU A 289 -2.99 13.41 12.49
CA LEU A 289 -4.05 12.40 12.61
C LEU A 289 -3.94 11.66 13.95
N GLU A 290 -2.76 11.13 14.28
CA GLU A 290 -2.51 10.40 15.53
C GLU A 290 -2.79 11.27 16.76
N THR A 291 -2.40 12.54 16.70
CA THR A 291 -2.55 13.51 17.79
C THR A 291 -4.00 13.93 18.04
N ASN A 292 -4.82 14.03 17.00
CA ASN A 292 -6.17 14.61 17.08
C ASN A 292 -7.31 13.59 16.90
N ALA A 293 -7.01 12.35 16.55
CA ALA A 293 -8.03 11.33 16.36
C ALA A 293 -8.75 10.98 17.67
N THR A 294 -10.07 10.92 17.59
CA THR A 294 -10.90 10.42 18.70
C THR A 294 -10.74 8.91 18.88
N GLU A 295 -11.14 8.37 20.04
CA GLU A 295 -11.03 6.92 20.29
C GLU A 295 -11.86 6.09 19.29
N ASN A 296 -12.98 6.62 18.81
CA ASN A 296 -13.80 5.97 17.79
C ASN A 296 -13.08 5.97 16.42
N GLU A 297 -12.50 7.11 16.01
CA GLU A 297 -11.73 7.20 14.76
C GLU A 297 -10.52 6.25 14.76
N ARG A 298 -9.86 6.08 15.93
CA ARG A 298 -8.80 5.08 16.12
C ARG A 298 -9.30 3.64 15.98
N LYS A 299 -10.47 3.32 16.56
CA LYS A 299 -11.08 1.97 16.44
C LYS A 299 -11.50 1.67 15.01
N GLU A 300 -11.97 2.68 14.27
CA GLU A 300 -12.34 2.54 12.86
C GLU A 300 -11.13 2.56 11.92
N GLY A 301 -9.97 3.01 12.41
CA GLY A 301 -8.70 3.02 11.67
C GLY A 301 -8.68 4.09 10.57
N TYR A 302 -9.05 5.32 10.91
CA TYR A 302 -9.14 6.41 9.94
C TYR A 302 -7.79 6.71 9.27
N ASP A 303 -7.87 7.07 7.99
CA ASP A 303 -6.76 7.61 7.21
C ASP A 303 -7.03 9.08 6.83
N ILE A 304 -6.07 9.74 6.17
CA ILE A 304 -6.25 11.13 5.72
C ILE A 304 -7.46 11.30 4.79
N ALA A 305 -7.77 10.30 3.96
CA ALA A 305 -8.89 10.39 3.03
C ALA A 305 -10.24 10.44 3.76
N ASP A 306 -10.38 9.76 4.90
CA ASP A 306 -11.60 9.85 5.71
C ASP A 306 -11.85 11.28 6.22
N TYR A 307 -10.80 12.04 6.54
CA TYR A 307 -10.93 13.46 6.90
C TYR A 307 -11.21 14.35 5.69
N LEU A 308 -10.55 14.09 4.55
CA LEU A 308 -10.75 14.86 3.32
C LEU A 308 -12.18 14.71 2.77
N LEU A 309 -12.74 13.50 2.84
CA LEU A 309 -14.12 13.22 2.40
C LEU A 309 -15.20 13.93 3.24
N LYS A 310 -14.86 14.45 4.43
CA LYS A 310 -15.78 15.32 5.20
C LYS A 310 -16.00 16.67 4.51
N VAL A 311 -15.07 17.10 3.65
CA VAL A 311 -15.18 18.33 2.84
C VAL A 311 -15.85 17.97 1.51
N LYS A 312 -17.11 18.36 1.33
CA LYS A 312 -17.83 18.13 0.07
C LYS A 312 -17.52 19.21 -0.97
N PRO A 313 -17.00 18.86 -2.17
CA PRO A 313 -16.85 19.81 -3.27
C PRO A 313 -18.20 20.34 -3.75
N ASP A 314 -18.20 21.55 -4.31
CA ASP A 314 -19.42 22.21 -4.82
C ASP A 314 -20.13 21.36 -5.89
N GLU A 315 -19.38 20.63 -6.71
CA GLU A 315 -19.93 19.77 -7.76
C GLU A 315 -20.66 18.55 -7.19
N ALA A 316 -20.14 17.97 -6.10
CA ALA A 316 -20.80 16.88 -5.39
C ALA A 316 -22.08 17.34 -4.70
N ILE A 317 -22.08 18.57 -4.18
CA ILE A 317 -23.28 19.21 -3.63
C ILE A 317 -24.33 19.40 -4.74
N LEU A 318 -23.92 19.91 -5.90
CA LEU A 318 -24.80 20.09 -7.05
C LEU A 318 -25.41 18.76 -7.52
N GLN A 319 -24.62 17.70 -7.64
CA GLN A 319 -25.12 16.37 -8.00
C GLN A 319 -26.11 15.81 -6.96
N GLN A 320 -25.87 16.03 -5.67
CA GLN A 320 -26.84 15.67 -4.61
C GLN A 320 -28.15 16.45 -4.74
N MET A 321 -28.08 17.73 -5.11
CA MET A 321 -29.28 18.55 -5.35
C MET A 321 -30.04 18.04 -6.57
N ILE A 322 -29.36 17.75 -7.68
CA ILE A 322 -29.96 17.19 -8.91
C ILE A 322 -30.61 15.84 -8.62
N LYS A 323 -29.98 14.97 -7.81
CA LYS A 323 -30.57 13.68 -7.42
C LYS A 323 -31.87 13.85 -6.64
N ARG A 324 -32.00 14.91 -5.84
CA ARG A 324 -33.23 15.24 -5.10
C ARG A 324 -34.28 15.91 -5.99
N ASN A 325 -33.86 16.75 -6.93
CA ASN A 325 -34.74 17.43 -7.87
C ASN A 325 -34.13 17.41 -9.29
N PRO A 326 -34.52 16.43 -10.12
CA PRO A 326 -34.00 16.29 -11.49
C PRO A 326 -34.24 17.52 -12.38
N VAL A 327 -35.24 18.36 -12.07
CA VAL A 327 -35.53 19.60 -12.82
C VAL A 327 -34.34 20.56 -12.79
N LEU A 328 -33.50 20.51 -11.75
CA LEU A 328 -32.28 21.32 -11.66
C LEU A 328 -31.34 21.06 -12.84
N LYS A 329 -31.22 19.82 -13.30
CA LYS A 329 -30.40 19.50 -14.48
C LYS A 329 -30.99 20.13 -15.75
N THR A 330 -32.30 20.02 -15.92
CA THR A 330 -33.01 20.65 -17.05
C THR A 330 -32.82 22.17 -17.06
N LEU A 331 -32.85 22.82 -15.90
CA LEU A 331 -32.62 24.27 -15.79
C LEU A 331 -31.16 24.63 -16.13
N ILE A 332 -30.19 23.86 -15.65
CA ILE A 332 -28.77 24.06 -15.97
C ILE A 332 -28.56 23.96 -17.48
N ASP A 333 -29.11 22.93 -18.12
CA ASP A 333 -28.96 22.68 -19.55
C ASP A 333 -29.69 23.75 -20.40
N ILE A 334 -30.89 24.18 -19.99
CA ILE A 334 -31.67 25.21 -20.72
C ILE A 334 -31.01 26.59 -20.67
N PHE A 335 -30.46 26.96 -19.52
CA PHE A 335 -29.92 28.31 -19.30
C PHE A 335 -28.39 28.39 -19.40
N ASP A 336 -27.72 27.30 -19.81
CA ASP A 336 -26.25 27.19 -19.87
C ASP A 336 -25.56 27.63 -18.57
N LEU A 337 -26.12 27.21 -17.42
CA LEU A 337 -25.62 27.61 -16.12
C LEU A 337 -24.29 26.93 -15.81
N LYS A 338 -23.33 27.69 -15.29
CA LYS A 338 -22.02 27.17 -14.89
C LYS A 338 -21.88 27.19 -13.38
N LEU A 339 -21.33 26.12 -12.83
CA LEU A 339 -20.99 26.06 -11.41
C LEU A 339 -19.81 27.01 -11.14
N ILE A 340 -20.02 28.00 -10.28
CA ILE A 340 -18.98 28.93 -9.82
C ILE A 340 -18.66 28.57 -8.38
N SER A 341 -17.42 28.15 -8.10
CA SER A 341 -16.95 27.91 -6.75
C SER A 341 -16.58 29.23 -6.07
N ILE A 342 -17.10 29.46 -4.87
CA ILE A 342 -16.66 30.58 -4.04
C ILE A 342 -15.40 30.10 -3.33
N GLN A 343 -14.23 30.64 -3.69
CA GLN A 343 -13.01 30.43 -2.91
C GLN A 343 -13.27 30.94 -1.48
N LYS A 344 -13.57 30.02 -0.56
CA LYS A 344 -13.54 30.32 0.87
C LYS A 344 -12.07 30.48 1.21
N ASP A 345 -11.61 31.72 1.31
CA ASP A 345 -10.35 32.10 1.96
C ASP A 345 -10.37 31.57 3.40
N THR A 346 -10.01 30.30 3.55
CA THR A 346 -9.78 29.67 4.84
C THR A 346 -8.27 29.80 5.05
N PRO A 347 -7.80 30.44 6.13
CA PRO A 347 -6.37 30.60 6.34
C PRO A 347 -5.73 29.22 6.41
N LEU A 348 -4.89 28.91 5.42
CA LEU A 348 -4.08 27.71 5.42
C LEU A 348 -3.22 27.70 6.70
N PRO A 349 -3.13 26.58 7.43
CA PRO A 349 -2.25 26.48 8.58
C PRO A 349 -0.82 26.75 8.10
N LYS A 350 -0.22 27.83 8.60
CA LYS A 350 1.17 28.18 8.33
C LYS A 350 2.05 27.05 8.84
N VAL A 351 2.62 26.27 7.91
CA VAL A 351 3.74 25.39 8.20
C VAL A 351 4.86 26.27 8.75
N SER A 352 5.16 26.10 10.04
CA SER A 352 6.17 26.91 10.72
C SER A 352 7.53 26.59 10.12
N GLN A 353 8.21 27.59 9.55
CA GLN A 353 9.60 27.41 9.15
C GLN A 353 10.46 27.11 10.40
N PRO A 354 11.45 26.20 10.29
CA PRO A 354 12.30 25.85 11.41
C PRO A 354 13.10 27.07 11.87
N LYS A 355 12.94 27.43 13.15
CA LYS A 355 13.79 28.43 13.81
C LYS A 355 15.23 27.94 13.74
N LYS A 356 16.07 28.64 12.94
CA LYS A 356 17.53 28.53 13.02
C LYS A 356 17.96 28.88 14.44
N ARG A 357 18.17 27.87 15.30
CA ARG A 357 18.96 28.05 16.52
C ARG A 357 20.41 28.13 16.07
N GLY A 358 20.94 29.35 16.07
CA GLY A 358 22.35 29.60 15.88
C GLY A 358 23.15 28.88 16.95
N PHE A 359 24.11 28.08 16.51
CA PHE A 359 25.26 27.69 17.33
C PHE A 359 25.95 28.97 17.80
N ARG A 360 26.14 29.11 19.10
CA ARG A 360 27.22 29.92 19.68
C ARG A 360 28.16 28.95 20.38
N LEU A 361 29.45 29.14 20.09
CA LEU A 361 30.62 28.41 20.58
C LEU A 361 30.61 28.25 22.10
#